data_AF-A0A9P8W801-F1
#
_entry.id   AF-A0A9P8W801-F1
#
_cell.length_a   1.000
_cell.length_b   1.000
_cell.length_c   1.000
_cell.angle_alpha   90.00
_cell.angle_beta   90.00
_cell.angle_gamma   90.00
#
_symmetry.space_group_name_H-M   'P 1'
#
loop_
_entity.id
_entity.type
_entity.pdbx_description
1 polymer ?
#
loop_
_entity_poly.entity_id
_entity_poly.type
_entity_poly.pdbx_seq_one_letter_code
_entity_poly.pdbx_strand_id
1 'polypeptide(L)'
;MDTSSGRKPVGDEEAFDRTLDEKVDHLSHVEDPKLDQEAPTPLSVDEQRRTIRRIDMRLLPILGIMYSISLIDRTNLGLALVAGMQEDLGLAIGNRYTVIVMVFFVAYVTFEIPSNLILPKVGPANWLSFLGLGFGSVLIGMGFTHSWGTMALCRALLGVLEAGFLPGCTYLITCWYTRFEVGKRLSGFWILSVLTSGFAAIFAYALSLLKGKGGLNGWRWIFIIEGAITAVVCIIGRFIIVDFPTQANKFLSPPEKAFVINRINADRGDAEEDDITAAKILRHLKDWRLYCWAFNMMASTLPGYAYSYFLPIILRDGMGYSSTQAQLLSAPPYVLAAIMTYVSGWLGDRYKLRGPIIAVHQALTAVGMLITAYGKANGARYFGAFLGIGFLQFCVPGVLTFQANNITSHSKRAVASATCLIGSGIGGIIAGTAYMSAESPHYTTGIWTTFSISMVSIAIIIATDLYLWRKNKAAVAGRGVNEGIDGWMYTL
;
A
#
# COMPACT_ATOMS: atom_id res chain seq x y z
N MET A 1 -29.65 -64.09 23.92
CA MET A 1 -28.28 -64.07 24.49
C MET A 1 -27.35 -63.65 23.37
N ASP A 2 -27.41 -62.40 22.92
CA ASP A 2 -26.96 -61.14 23.53
C ASP A 2 -25.63 -60.72 22.89
N THR A 3 -25.64 -59.48 22.44
CA THR A 3 -24.72 -58.82 21.50
C THR A 3 -23.77 -57.90 22.26
N SER A 4 -22.50 -57.83 21.87
CA SER A 4 -21.61 -56.69 22.20
C SER A 4 -20.80 -56.33 20.95
N SER A 5 -21.10 -55.28 20.16
CA SER A 5 -21.14 -53.83 20.44
C SER A 5 -19.79 -53.26 20.93
N GLY A 6 -18.89 -52.97 19.99
CA GLY A 6 -17.76 -52.05 20.17
C GLY A 6 -17.94 -50.81 19.30
N ARG A 7 -18.71 -49.82 19.80
CA ARG A 7 -18.78 -48.46 19.23
C ARG A 7 -17.50 -47.70 19.60
N LYS A 8 -16.78 -47.16 18.61
CA LYS A 8 -15.85 -46.03 18.81
C LYS A 8 -16.68 -44.73 18.93
N PRO A 9 -16.32 -43.77 19.79
CA PRO A 9 -17.06 -42.52 19.92
C PRO A 9 -16.72 -41.59 18.75
N VAL A 10 -17.72 -41.28 17.92
CA VAL A 10 -17.66 -40.27 16.83
C VAL A 10 -18.16 -38.93 17.37
N GLY A 11 -17.84 -38.59 18.63
CA GLY A 11 -18.48 -37.47 19.33
C GLY A 11 -17.77 -36.12 19.27
N ASP A 12 -16.43 -36.12 19.20
CA ASP A 12 -15.66 -34.91 19.57
C ASP A 12 -15.01 -34.18 18.38
N GLU A 13 -14.74 -34.85 17.25
CA GLU A 13 -14.27 -34.18 16.02
C GLU A 13 -15.38 -33.40 15.31
N GLU A 14 -16.61 -33.94 15.25
CA GLU A 14 -17.77 -33.23 14.68
C GLU A 14 -18.20 -32.02 15.53
N ALA A 15 -17.92 -32.01 16.83
CA ALA A 15 -18.25 -30.88 17.71
C ALA A 15 -17.23 -29.74 17.58
N PHE A 16 -15.96 -30.05 17.28
CA PHE A 16 -14.94 -29.03 17.03
C PHE A 16 -15.07 -28.44 15.62
N ASP A 17 -15.43 -29.25 14.60
CA ASP A 17 -15.75 -28.76 13.26
C ASP A 17 -17.05 -27.94 13.25
N ARG A 18 -18.12 -28.35 13.95
CA ARG A 18 -19.36 -27.56 14.04
C ARG A 18 -19.18 -26.22 14.74
N THR A 19 -18.31 -26.12 15.74
CA THR A 19 -18.06 -24.84 16.44
C THR A 19 -17.12 -23.91 15.67
N LEU A 20 -16.36 -24.43 14.70
CA LEU A 20 -15.62 -23.65 13.71
C LEU A 20 -16.52 -23.22 12.55
N ASP A 21 -17.38 -24.10 12.04
CA ASP A 21 -18.37 -23.78 11.01
C ASP A 21 -19.39 -22.74 11.50
N GLU A 22 -19.92 -22.86 12.73
CA GLU A 22 -20.81 -21.84 13.30
C GLU A 22 -20.13 -20.48 13.51
N LYS A 23 -18.79 -20.42 13.65
CA LYS A 23 -18.06 -19.15 13.77
C LYS A 23 -17.59 -18.58 12.43
N VAL A 24 -17.64 -19.37 11.36
CA VAL A 24 -17.35 -18.93 9.98
C VAL A 24 -18.63 -18.47 9.28
N ASP A 25 -19.80 -18.97 9.70
CA ASP A 25 -21.11 -18.63 9.12
C ASP A 25 -21.64 -17.22 9.48
N HIS A 26 -20.90 -16.47 10.30
CA HIS A 26 -21.19 -15.06 10.57
C HIS A 26 -20.58 -14.10 9.53
N LEU A 27 -19.93 -14.63 8.49
CA LEU A 27 -19.34 -13.85 7.39
C LEU A 27 -20.16 -13.90 6.09
N SER A 28 -21.26 -14.64 6.05
CA SER A 28 -22.03 -14.99 4.84
C SER A 28 -23.43 -14.37 4.73
N HIS A 29 -24.00 -13.76 5.77
CA HIS A 29 -25.37 -13.24 5.70
C HIS A 29 -25.44 -11.71 5.74
N VAL A 30 -25.52 -11.10 4.56
CA VAL A 30 -26.33 -9.88 4.37
C VAL A 30 -27.75 -10.34 4.00
N GLU A 31 -28.41 -11.05 4.90
CA GLU A 31 -29.87 -11.17 4.85
C GLU A 31 -30.43 -10.12 5.81
N ASP A 32 -31.09 -9.10 5.24
CA ASP A 32 -31.98 -8.23 5.99
C ASP A 32 -33.30 -9.02 6.16
N PRO A 33 -33.73 -9.38 7.39
CA PRO A 33 -35.00 -10.05 7.58
C PRO A 33 -36.12 -9.04 7.33
N LYS A 34 -36.87 -9.29 6.25
CA LYS A 34 -38.11 -8.60 5.83
C LYS A 34 -37.93 -7.25 5.12
N LEU A 35 -37.79 -7.32 3.80
CA LEU A 35 -38.18 -6.25 2.88
C LEU A 35 -39.48 -6.65 2.16
N ASP A 36 -40.59 -6.73 2.90
CA ASP A 36 -41.95 -6.67 2.33
C ASP A 36 -42.35 -5.19 2.15
N GLN A 37 -41.62 -4.46 1.32
CA GLN A 37 -42.02 -3.11 0.88
C GLN A 37 -41.81 -3.02 -0.63
N GLU A 38 -42.84 -2.53 -1.32
CA GLU A 38 -42.95 -2.34 -2.78
C GLU A 38 -41.61 -2.09 -3.45
N ALA A 39 -41.33 -2.83 -4.53
CA ALA A 39 -40.12 -2.67 -5.33
C ALA A 39 -39.89 -1.19 -5.63
N PRO A 40 -38.82 -0.56 -5.09
CA PRO A 40 -38.61 0.87 -5.24
C PRO A 40 -38.52 1.22 -6.73
N THR A 41 -39.17 2.31 -7.12
CA THR A 41 -39.19 2.79 -8.50
C THR A 41 -37.76 2.80 -9.06
N PRO A 42 -37.50 2.18 -10.23
CA PRO A 42 -36.15 2.10 -10.76
C PRO A 42 -35.63 3.51 -11.03
N LEU A 43 -34.52 3.86 -10.37
CA LEU A 43 -33.85 5.16 -10.52
C LEU A 43 -33.47 5.40 -11.98
N SER A 44 -33.67 6.62 -12.45
CA SER A 44 -33.22 7.02 -13.78
C SER A 44 -31.69 6.91 -13.91
N VAL A 45 -31.18 6.76 -15.13
CA VAL A 45 -29.72 6.65 -15.38
C VAL A 45 -28.95 7.87 -14.84
N ASP A 46 -29.56 9.05 -14.86
CA ASP A 46 -28.96 10.27 -14.33
C ASP A 46 -28.92 10.29 -12.79
N GLU A 47 -29.96 9.79 -12.13
CA GLU A 47 -29.96 9.63 -10.68
C GLU A 47 -28.93 8.60 -10.23
N GLN A 48 -28.82 7.46 -10.91
CA GLN A 48 -27.79 6.45 -10.64
C GLN A 48 -26.38 7.06 -10.72
N ARG A 49 -26.09 7.84 -11.76
CA ARG A 49 -24.79 8.53 -11.91
C ARG A 49 -24.55 9.58 -10.82
N ARG A 50 -25.57 10.33 -10.42
CA ARG A 50 -25.48 11.30 -9.32
C ARG A 50 -25.20 10.62 -7.98
N THR A 51 -25.87 9.50 -7.70
CA THR A 51 -25.66 8.70 -6.50
C THR A 51 -24.21 8.20 -6.41
N ILE A 52 -23.70 7.61 -7.49
CA ILE A 52 -22.31 7.12 -7.54
C ILE A 52 -21.32 8.27 -7.34
N ARG A 53 -21.50 9.42 -8.00
CA ARG A 53 -20.63 10.59 -7.80
C ARG A 53 -20.67 11.10 -6.37
N ARG A 54 -21.82 11.05 -5.70
CA ARG A 54 -21.95 11.47 -4.30
C ARG A 54 -21.16 10.53 -3.39
N ILE A 55 -21.19 9.22 -3.66
CA ILE A 55 -20.39 8.21 -2.96
C ILE A 55 -18.89 8.46 -3.23
N ASP A 56 -18.51 8.68 -4.49
CA ASP A 56 -17.13 8.96 -4.90
C ASP A 56 -16.56 10.17 -4.16
N MET A 57 -17.29 11.29 -4.13
CA MET A 57 -16.88 12.53 -3.47
C MET A 57 -16.81 12.43 -1.95
N ARG A 58 -17.51 11.47 -1.35
CA ARG A 58 -17.49 11.26 0.10
C ARG A 58 -16.38 10.31 0.53
N LEU A 59 -16.19 9.20 -0.17
CA LEU A 59 -15.25 8.14 0.24
C LEU A 59 -13.84 8.36 -0.28
N LEU A 60 -13.65 8.72 -1.56
CA LEU A 60 -12.32 8.74 -2.16
C LEU A 60 -11.43 9.87 -1.61
N PRO A 61 -11.92 11.12 -1.43
CA PRO A 61 -11.09 12.19 -0.90
C PRO A 61 -10.63 11.92 0.54
N ILE A 62 -11.53 11.47 1.42
CA ILE A 62 -11.17 11.24 2.83
C ILE A 62 -10.18 10.08 2.96
N LEU A 63 -10.39 8.97 2.23
CA LEU A 63 -9.45 7.85 2.24
C LEU A 63 -8.10 8.27 1.66
N GLY A 64 -8.10 9.02 0.55
CA GLY A 64 -6.88 9.52 -0.05
C GLY A 64 -6.09 10.41 0.89
N ILE A 65 -6.73 11.36 1.60
CA ILE A 65 -6.08 12.21 2.60
C ILE A 65 -5.54 11.36 3.77
N MET A 66 -6.36 10.45 4.30
CA MET A 66 -5.97 9.54 5.38
C MET A 66 -4.72 8.73 5.03
N TYR A 67 -4.66 8.16 3.82
CA TYR A 67 -3.50 7.40 3.36
C TYR A 67 -2.31 8.27 3.00
N SER A 68 -2.55 9.48 2.47
CA SER A 68 -1.49 10.46 2.23
C SER A 68 -0.72 10.74 3.52
N ILE A 69 -1.45 11.00 4.61
CA ILE A 69 -0.87 11.28 5.91
C ILE A 69 -0.03 10.10 6.41
N SER A 70 -0.53 8.86 6.28
CA SER A 70 0.26 7.67 6.61
C SER A 70 1.56 7.56 5.79
N LEU A 71 1.56 7.96 4.51
CA LEU A 71 2.82 8.01 3.73
C LEU A 71 3.74 9.13 4.19
N ILE A 72 3.21 10.31 4.48
CA ILE A 72 3.95 11.45 5.01
C ILE A 72 4.69 11.05 6.29
N ASP A 73 3.97 10.42 7.23
CA ASP A 73 4.47 9.95 8.52
C ASP A 73 5.69 9.04 8.38
N ARG A 74 5.70 8.16 7.36
CA ARG A 74 6.88 7.35 7.02
C ARG A 74 8.04 8.23 6.56
N THR A 75 7.82 9.09 5.57
CA THR A 75 8.90 9.88 4.95
C THR A 75 9.53 10.92 5.88
N ASN A 76 8.79 11.37 6.91
CA ASN A 76 9.25 12.36 7.88
C ASN A 76 10.52 11.99 8.62
N LEU A 77 10.81 10.70 8.77
CA LEU A 77 12.02 10.27 9.48
C LEU A 77 13.29 10.83 8.83
N GLY A 78 13.37 10.86 7.49
CA GLY A 78 14.52 11.42 6.76
C GLY A 78 14.59 12.95 6.85
N LEU A 79 13.43 13.62 6.82
CA LEU A 79 13.32 15.08 6.92
C LEU A 79 13.66 15.58 8.34
N ALA A 80 13.19 14.86 9.36
CA ALA A 80 13.48 15.07 10.77
C ALA A 80 14.96 14.88 11.08
N LEU A 81 15.61 13.88 10.47
CA LEU A 81 17.06 13.68 10.58
C LEU A 81 17.84 14.93 10.16
N VAL A 82 17.48 15.52 9.02
CA VAL A 82 18.10 16.74 8.48
C VAL A 82 17.77 17.99 9.30
N ALA A 83 16.66 17.97 10.06
CA ALA A 83 16.18 19.06 10.91
C ALA A 83 16.70 19.03 12.37
N GLY A 84 17.68 18.17 12.68
CA GLY A 84 18.37 18.14 13.98
C GLY A 84 18.10 16.91 14.85
N MET A 85 17.35 15.93 14.35
CA MET A 85 17.09 14.68 15.10
C MET A 85 18.36 13.83 15.26
N GLN A 86 19.31 13.95 14.33
CA GLN A 86 20.55 13.19 14.35
C GLN A 86 21.40 13.52 15.58
N GLU A 87 21.58 14.80 15.88
CA GLU A 87 22.34 15.28 17.04
C GLU A 87 21.60 15.00 18.34
N ASP A 88 20.30 15.30 18.41
CA ASP A 88 19.49 15.17 19.63
C ASP A 88 19.41 13.73 20.15
N LEU A 89 19.31 12.74 19.25
CA LEU A 89 19.15 11.33 19.62
C LEU A 89 20.45 10.52 19.47
N GLY A 90 21.55 11.17 19.07
CA GLY A 90 22.84 10.52 18.84
C GLY A 90 22.75 9.39 17.81
N LEU A 91 22.06 9.64 16.69
CA LEU A 91 21.78 8.61 15.67
C LEU A 91 22.97 8.31 14.77
N ALA A 92 23.97 9.19 14.75
CA ALA A 92 25.25 8.96 14.07
C ALA A 92 26.11 7.84 14.71
N ILE A 93 25.77 7.42 15.93
CA ILE A 93 26.53 6.40 16.66
C ILE A 93 26.10 5.01 16.17
N GLY A 94 26.95 4.37 15.39
CA GLY A 94 26.74 3.00 14.88
C GLY A 94 25.52 2.90 13.96
N ASN A 95 24.72 1.84 14.13
CA ASN A 95 23.58 1.52 13.25
C ASN A 95 22.23 1.97 13.82
N ARG A 96 22.20 2.96 14.73
CA ARG A 96 20.97 3.37 15.42
C ARG A 96 19.88 3.84 14.46
N TYR A 97 20.22 4.68 13.47
CA TYR A 97 19.27 5.13 12.46
C TYR A 97 18.71 3.97 11.63
N THR A 98 19.59 3.09 11.14
CA THR A 98 19.22 1.86 10.41
C THR A 98 18.23 0.99 11.20
N VAL A 99 18.45 0.79 12.49
CA VAL A 99 17.54 0.01 13.36
C VAL A 99 16.16 0.67 13.46
N ILE A 100 16.11 2.00 13.63
CA ILE A 100 14.87 2.79 13.69
C ILE A 100 14.06 2.70 12.39
N VAL A 101 14.73 2.66 11.23
CA VAL A 101 14.07 2.45 9.93
C VAL A 101 13.55 1.02 9.80
N MET A 102 14.40 0.03 10.13
CA MET A 102 14.11 -1.39 9.92
C MET A 102 12.96 -1.91 10.80
N VAL A 103 12.94 -1.55 12.09
CA VAL A 103 11.97 -2.09 13.06
C VAL A 103 10.51 -1.79 12.68
N PHE A 104 10.28 -0.66 12.02
CA PHE A 104 8.96 -0.30 11.47
C PHE A 104 8.48 -1.35 10.46
N PHE A 105 9.32 -1.73 9.50
CA PHE A 105 8.92 -2.67 8.44
C PHE A 105 8.75 -4.09 8.96
N VAL A 106 9.57 -4.52 9.92
CA VAL A 106 9.41 -5.82 10.58
C VAL A 106 8.07 -5.91 11.28
N ALA A 107 7.69 -4.87 12.03
CA ALA A 107 6.38 -4.80 12.69
C ALA A 107 5.24 -4.74 11.66
N TYR A 108 5.39 -3.91 10.62
CA TYR A 108 4.40 -3.76 9.55
C TYR A 108 4.06 -5.10 8.87
N VAL A 109 5.06 -5.83 8.38
CA VAL A 109 4.85 -7.12 7.69
C VAL A 109 4.23 -8.17 8.62
N THR A 110 4.65 -8.19 9.89
CA THR A 110 4.17 -9.18 10.86
C THR A 110 2.70 -8.97 11.21
N PHE A 111 2.27 -7.71 11.35
CA PHE A 111 0.92 -7.35 11.78
C PHE A 111 -0.06 -7.08 10.63
N GLU A 112 0.40 -7.10 9.38
CA GLU A 112 -0.45 -6.90 8.21
C GLU A 112 -1.55 -7.96 8.11
N ILE A 113 -1.18 -9.24 8.18
CA ILE A 113 -2.14 -10.35 8.09
C ILE A 113 -3.11 -10.33 9.28
N PRO A 114 -2.65 -10.27 10.56
CA PRO A 114 -3.56 -10.17 11.69
C PRO A 114 -4.54 -8.99 11.61
N SER A 115 -4.05 -7.80 11.22
CA SER A 115 -4.90 -6.60 11.14
C SER A 115 -5.99 -6.75 10.07
N ASN A 116 -5.67 -7.37 8.94
CA ASN A 116 -6.64 -7.61 7.87
C ASN A 116 -7.70 -8.65 8.22
N LEU A 117 -7.41 -9.59 9.13
CA LEU A 117 -8.40 -10.55 9.64
C LEU A 117 -9.39 -9.90 10.63
N ILE A 118 -8.98 -8.83 11.31
CA ILE A 118 -9.82 -8.10 12.27
C ILE A 118 -10.74 -7.12 11.54
N LEU A 119 -10.27 -6.53 10.44
CA LEU A 119 -10.96 -5.47 9.70
C LEU A 119 -12.43 -5.78 9.34
N PRO A 120 -12.79 -6.93 8.73
CA PRO A 120 -14.20 -7.23 8.42
C PRO A 120 -15.08 -7.36 9.67
N LYS A 121 -14.51 -7.80 10.80
CA LYS A 121 -15.25 -8.07 12.05
C LYS A 121 -15.60 -6.78 12.80
N VAL A 122 -14.73 -5.79 12.76
CA VAL A 122 -14.88 -4.52 13.50
C VAL A 122 -15.57 -3.43 12.66
N GLY A 123 -15.54 -3.57 11.34
CA GLY A 123 -16.03 -2.57 10.40
C GLY A 123 -14.91 -1.62 9.96
N PRO A 124 -14.78 -1.32 8.65
CA PRO A 124 -13.66 -0.53 8.15
C PRO A 124 -13.58 0.90 8.70
N ALA A 125 -14.70 1.58 8.92
CA ALA A 125 -14.73 2.95 9.45
C ALA A 125 -14.18 2.99 10.88
N ASN A 126 -14.62 2.07 11.75
CA ASN A 126 -14.13 1.96 13.12
C ASN A 126 -12.65 1.60 13.13
N TRP A 127 -12.25 0.58 12.36
CA TRP A 127 -10.89 0.07 12.36
C TRP A 127 -9.90 1.09 11.81
N LEU A 128 -10.17 1.70 10.64
CA LEU A 128 -9.29 2.72 10.06
C LEU A 128 -9.15 3.94 10.97
N SER A 129 -10.23 4.34 11.65
CA SER A 129 -10.17 5.47 12.59
C SER A 129 -9.39 5.13 13.86
N PHE A 130 -9.54 3.90 14.39
CA PHE A 130 -8.77 3.40 15.52
C PHE A 130 -7.27 3.33 15.19
N LEU A 131 -6.91 2.73 14.05
CA LEU A 131 -5.54 2.69 13.58
C LEU A 131 -5.00 4.12 13.41
N GLY A 132 -5.75 4.98 12.72
CA GLY A 132 -5.49 6.41 12.51
C GLY A 132 -5.16 7.18 13.78
N LEU A 133 -6.03 7.09 14.78
CA LEU A 133 -5.84 7.71 16.08
C LEU A 133 -4.65 7.12 16.82
N GLY A 134 -4.47 5.80 16.74
CA GLY A 134 -3.35 5.10 17.35
C GLY A 134 -2.01 5.60 16.80
N PHE A 135 -1.83 5.60 15.48
CA PHE A 135 -0.55 6.02 14.91
C PHE A 135 -0.32 7.53 15.02
N GLY A 136 -1.36 8.37 14.89
CA GLY A 136 -1.26 9.80 15.18
C GLY A 136 -0.81 10.08 16.62
N SER A 137 -1.32 9.32 17.59
CA SER A 137 -0.88 9.42 19.00
C SER A 137 0.58 9.01 19.19
N VAL A 138 1.01 7.94 18.51
CA VAL A 138 2.41 7.49 18.54
C VAL A 138 3.34 8.54 17.91
N LEU A 139 2.93 9.21 16.83
CA LEU A 139 3.67 10.30 16.22
C LEU A 139 3.85 11.49 17.17
N ILE A 140 2.78 11.91 17.84
CA ILE A 140 2.88 12.96 18.87
C ILE A 140 3.92 12.53 19.93
N GLY A 141 3.88 11.27 20.34
CA GLY A 141 4.86 10.67 21.25
C GLY A 141 6.30 10.74 20.73
N MET A 142 6.55 10.51 19.43
CA MET A 142 7.87 10.59 18.80
C MET A 142 8.51 11.97 19.00
N GLY A 143 7.73 13.05 18.89
CA GLY A 143 8.22 14.41 19.10
C GLY A 143 8.72 14.71 20.52
N PHE A 144 8.30 13.94 21.52
CA PHE A 144 8.74 14.06 22.91
C PHE A 144 9.82 13.05 23.30
N THR A 145 10.33 12.24 22.36
CA THR A 145 11.37 11.26 22.67
C THR A 145 12.73 11.92 22.94
N HIS A 146 13.48 11.40 23.91
CA HIS A 146 14.82 11.88 24.26
C HIS A 146 15.91 10.83 24.02
N SER A 147 15.53 9.61 23.66
CA SER A 147 16.45 8.50 23.41
C SER A 147 16.13 7.80 22.09
N TRP A 148 17.18 7.33 21.40
CA TRP A 148 17.04 6.53 20.19
C TRP A 148 16.24 5.24 20.44
N GLY A 149 16.34 4.66 21.65
CA GLY A 149 15.61 3.44 22.01
C GLY A 149 14.10 3.68 22.11
N THR A 150 13.69 4.80 22.72
CA THR A 150 12.28 5.21 22.74
C THR A 150 11.76 5.52 21.33
N MET A 151 12.59 6.13 20.48
CA MET A 151 12.24 6.35 19.07
C MET A 151 12.05 5.03 18.32
N ALA A 152 12.93 4.05 18.51
CA ALA A 152 12.80 2.73 17.90
C ALA A 152 11.51 2.01 18.35
N LEU A 153 11.14 2.10 19.64
CA LEU A 153 9.87 1.57 20.14
C LEU A 153 8.66 2.26 19.48
N CYS A 154 8.65 3.59 19.41
CA CYS A 154 7.59 4.33 18.72
C CYS A 154 7.49 3.90 17.24
N ARG A 155 8.61 3.66 16.56
CA ARG A 155 8.63 3.19 15.17
C ARG A 155 8.09 1.79 15.01
N ALA A 156 8.36 0.90 15.96
CA ALA A 156 7.76 -0.44 15.98
C ALA A 156 6.24 -0.36 16.14
N LEU A 157 5.75 0.42 17.11
CA LEU A 157 4.32 0.64 17.36
C LEU A 157 3.61 1.26 16.14
N LEU A 158 4.27 2.23 15.50
CA LEU A 158 3.80 2.83 14.27
C LEU A 158 3.64 1.79 13.15
N GLY A 159 4.60 0.87 13.02
CA GLY A 159 4.53 -0.25 12.07
C GLY A 159 3.35 -1.18 12.35
N VAL A 160 3.09 -1.53 13.61
CA VAL A 160 1.93 -2.35 14.01
C VAL A 160 0.60 -1.69 13.62
N LEU A 161 0.48 -0.38 13.87
CA LEU A 161 -0.76 0.36 13.67
C LEU A 161 -1.01 0.70 12.19
N GLU A 162 0.03 0.95 11.40
CA GLU A 162 -0.13 1.24 9.98
C GLU A 162 -0.37 -0.01 9.11
N ALA A 163 -0.03 -1.22 9.61
CA ALA A 163 -0.05 -2.46 8.85
C ALA A 163 -1.39 -2.75 8.16
N GLY A 164 -2.51 -2.50 8.84
CA GLY A 164 -3.86 -2.73 8.30
C GLY A 164 -4.46 -1.56 7.54
N PHE A 165 -3.75 -0.44 7.42
CA PHE A 165 -4.37 0.80 6.94
C PHE A 165 -4.63 0.79 5.44
N LEU A 166 -3.61 0.49 4.63
CA LEU A 166 -3.75 0.39 3.16
C LEU A 166 -4.71 -0.73 2.73
N PRO A 167 -4.61 -1.97 3.26
CA PRO A 167 -5.58 -3.01 2.96
C PRO A 167 -6.99 -2.62 3.42
N GLY A 168 -7.11 -1.93 4.56
CA GLY A 168 -8.39 -1.41 5.07
C GLY A 168 -9.06 -0.42 4.12
N CYS A 169 -8.31 0.55 3.61
CA CYS A 169 -8.80 1.49 2.59
C CYS A 169 -9.24 0.75 1.32
N THR A 170 -8.45 -0.23 0.88
CA THR A 170 -8.74 -1.02 -0.32
C THR A 170 -10.01 -1.85 -0.15
N TYR A 171 -10.14 -2.54 0.99
CA TYR A 171 -11.30 -3.34 1.33
C TYR A 171 -12.58 -2.49 1.38
N LEU A 172 -12.54 -1.33 2.03
CA LEU A 172 -13.69 -0.43 2.08
C LEU A 172 -14.13 0.00 0.66
N ILE A 173 -13.20 0.30 -0.25
CA ILE A 173 -13.54 0.60 -1.65
C ILE A 173 -14.24 -0.61 -2.31
N THR A 174 -13.77 -1.84 -2.07
CA THR A 174 -14.43 -3.04 -2.61
C THR A 174 -15.83 -3.32 -2.02
N CYS A 175 -16.17 -2.74 -0.86
CA CYS A 175 -17.51 -2.85 -0.28
C CYS A 175 -18.54 -1.90 -0.93
N TRP A 176 -18.10 -0.86 -1.63
CA TRP A 176 -18.98 0.20 -2.18
C TRP A 176 -19.06 0.24 -3.70
N TYR A 177 -18.17 -0.48 -4.40
CA TYR A 177 -18.05 -0.41 -5.86
C TYR A 177 -17.97 -1.80 -6.48
N THR A 178 -18.37 -1.91 -7.75
CA THR A 178 -18.29 -3.16 -8.52
C THR A 178 -16.86 -3.43 -8.99
N ARG A 179 -16.56 -4.68 -9.38
CA ARG A 179 -15.21 -5.14 -9.76
C ARG A 179 -14.54 -4.28 -10.84
N PHE A 180 -15.28 -3.89 -11.87
CA PHE A 180 -14.77 -3.08 -12.98
C PHE A 180 -14.60 -1.60 -12.62
N GLU A 181 -15.13 -1.21 -11.47
CA GLU A 181 -15.17 0.15 -10.98
C GLU A 181 -14.10 0.45 -9.93
N VAL A 182 -13.70 -0.56 -9.17
CA VAL A 182 -12.69 -0.49 -8.10
C VAL A 182 -11.35 0.01 -8.64
N GLY A 183 -10.87 -0.53 -9.76
CA GLY A 183 -9.54 -0.19 -10.29
C GLY A 183 -9.36 1.31 -10.58
N LYS A 184 -10.35 1.94 -11.22
CA LYS A 184 -10.32 3.39 -11.52
C LYS A 184 -10.24 4.24 -10.24
N ARG A 185 -10.93 3.80 -9.19
CA ARG A 185 -11.04 4.52 -7.92
C ARG A 185 -9.82 4.34 -7.04
N LEU A 186 -9.25 3.14 -7.02
CA LEU A 186 -7.94 2.89 -6.41
C LEU A 186 -6.85 3.74 -7.06
N SER A 187 -6.84 3.87 -8.38
CA SER A 187 -5.90 4.76 -9.08
C SER A 187 -6.10 6.23 -8.69
N GLY A 188 -7.35 6.71 -8.62
CA GLY A 188 -7.64 8.08 -8.17
C GLY A 188 -7.19 8.35 -6.74
N PHE A 189 -7.47 7.42 -5.83
CA PHE A 189 -6.99 7.42 -4.44
C PHE A 189 -5.46 7.47 -4.36
N TRP A 190 -4.77 6.64 -5.15
CA TRP A 190 -3.31 6.56 -5.14
C TRP A 190 -2.65 7.83 -5.67
N ILE A 191 -3.18 8.42 -6.75
CA ILE A 191 -2.68 9.68 -7.31
C ILE A 191 -2.81 10.81 -6.29
N LEU A 192 -3.95 10.91 -5.60
CA LEU A 192 -4.14 11.89 -4.53
C LEU A 192 -3.08 11.72 -3.44
N SER A 193 -2.81 10.47 -3.05
CA SER A 193 -1.79 10.14 -2.07
C SER A 193 -0.37 10.55 -2.48
N VAL A 194 0.02 10.25 -3.71
CA VAL A 194 1.36 10.59 -4.24
C VAL A 194 1.54 12.10 -4.34
N LEU A 195 0.53 12.82 -4.83
CA LEU A 195 0.57 14.28 -4.93
C LEU A 195 0.73 14.92 -3.54
N THR A 196 -0.09 14.54 -2.56
CA THR A 196 -0.01 15.07 -1.20
C THR A 196 1.33 14.71 -0.54
N SER A 197 1.86 13.50 -0.78
CA SER A 197 3.18 13.09 -0.28
C SER A 197 4.34 13.91 -0.87
N GLY A 198 4.21 14.41 -2.11
CA GLY A 198 5.19 15.30 -2.72
C GLY A 198 5.31 16.66 -1.98
N PHE A 199 4.21 17.13 -1.37
CA PHE A 199 4.20 18.35 -0.56
C PHE A 199 4.71 18.14 0.88
N ALA A 200 4.91 16.88 1.31
CA ALA A 200 5.39 16.54 2.65
C ALA A 200 6.68 17.25 3.03
N ALA A 201 7.65 17.28 2.11
CA ALA A 201 8.95 17.90 2.36
C ALA A 201 8.85 19.42 2.57
N ILE A 202 7.91 20.08 1.88
CA ILE A 202 7.62 21.51 2.05
C ILE A 202 6.92 21.75 3.38
N PHE A 203 5.99 20.86 3.76
CA PHE A 203 5.28 20.94 5.02
C PHE A 203 6.22 20.75 6.21
N ALA A 204 7.05 19.70 6.18
CA ALA A 204 8.09 19.45 7.16
C ALA A 204 9.07 20.63 7.28
N TYR A 205 9.43 21.27 6.16
CA TYR A 205 10.22 22.50 6.18
C TYR A 205 9.52 23.61 6.97
N ALA A 206 8.25 23.90 6.65
CA ALA A 206 7.48 24.93 7.34
C ALA A 206 7.39 24.67 8.86
N LEU A 207 7.22 23.41 9.26
CA LEU A 207 7.20 23.02 10.68
C LEU A 207 8.58 23.12 11.34
N SER A 208 9.65 22.81 10.61
CA SER A 208 11.01 22.93 11.13
C SER A 208 11.41 24.37 11.47
N LEU A 209 10.78 25.39 10.86
CA LEU A 209 10.95 26.80 11.19
C LEU A 209 10.47 27.17 12.60
N LEU A 210 9.70 26.30 13.26
CA LEU A 210 9.29 26.47 14.66
C LEU A 210 10.41 26.13 15.66
N LYS A 211 11.63 25.84 15.17
CA LYS A 211 12.81 25.60 16.00
C LYS A 211 12.98 26.71 17.06
N GLY A 212 13.16 26.30 18.32
CA GLY A 212 13.35 27.19 19.46
C GLY A 212 12.05 27.65 20.12
N LYS A 213 10.88 27.47 19.47
CA LYS A 213 9.59 27.67 20.15
C LYS A 213 9.34 26.54 21.14
N GLY A 214 8.94 26.91 22.36
CA GLY A 214 8.67 25.95 23.44
C GLY A 214 9.90 25.18 23.93
N GLY A 215 11.11 25.63 23.61
CA GLY A 215 12.35 24.91 23.95
C GLY A 215 12.59 23.63 23.15
N LEU A 216 11.81 23.39 22.08
CA LEU A 216 11.90 22.20 21.25
C LEU A 216 12.66 22.48 19.94
N ASN A 217 13.40 21.48 19.48
CA ASN A 217 14.03 21.51 18.16
C ASN A 217 13.00 21.32 17.03
N GLY A 218 13.33 21.82 15.84
CA GLY A 218 12.42 21.86 14.69
C GLY A 218 11.87 20.48 14.28
N TRP A 219 12.68 19.42 14.38
CA TRP A 219 12.25 18.06 14.04
C TRP A 219 11.13 17.53 14.95
N ARG A 220 11.04 18.00 16.20
CA ARG A 220 10.00 17.57 17.15
C ARG A 220 8.63 18.10 16.72
N TRP A 221 8.60 19.32 16.21
CA TRP A 221 7.37 19.96 15.71
C TRP A 221 6.80 19.26 14.48
N ILE A 222 7.66 18.68 13.63
CA ILE A 222 7.23 17.83 12.50
C ILE A 222 6.34 16.71 13.04
N PHE A 223 6.84 15.88 13.96
CA PHE A 223 6.07 14.76 14.50
C PHE A 223 4.84 15.18 15.33
N ILE A 224 4.94 16.25 16.14
CA ILE A 224 3.83 16.69 17.00
C ILE A 224 2.66 17.22 16.18
N ILE A 225 2.93 18.14 15.25
CA ILE A 225 1.87 18.79 14.48
C ILE A 225 1.29 17.82 13.46
N GLU A 226 2.15 17.04 12.80
CA GLU A 226 1.67 16.06 11.82
C GLU A 226 0.87 14.96 12.51
N GLY A 227 1.35 14.40 13.62
CA GLY A 227 0.58 13.42 14.41
C GLY A 227 -0.76 13.97 14.93
N ALA A 228 -0.83 15.26 15.29
CA ALA A 228 -2.08 15.90 15.66
C ALA A 228 -3.05 16.04 14.48
N ILE A 229 -2.55 16.45 13.31
CA ILE A 229 -3.34 16.51 12.07
C ILE A 229 -3.84 15.11 11.72
N THR A 230 -2.99 14.09 11.79
CA THR A 230 -3.33 12.68 11.59
C THR A 230 -4.49 12.25 12.47
N ALA A 231 -4.38 12.48 13.79
CA ALA A 231 -5.42 12.12 14.74
C ALA A 231 -6.75 12.82 14.42
N VAL A 232 -6.72 14.13 14.15
CA VAL A 232 -7.92 14.91 13.82
C VAL A 232 -8.57 14.43 12.53
N VAL A 233 -7.78 14.23 11.46
CA VAL A 233 -8.30 13.77 10.17
C VAL A 233 -8.91 12.37 10.29
N CYS A 234 -8.29 11.46 11.05
CA CYS A 234 -8.83 10.12 11.23
C CYS A 234 -10.09 10.11 12.12
N ILE A 235 -10.18 11.00 13.12
CA ILE A 235 -11.41 11.22 13.90
C ILE A 235 -12.52 11.75 13.00
N ILE A 236 -12.24 12.73 12.14
CA ILE A 236 -13.21 13.24 11.16
C ILE A 236 -13.59 12.13 10.18
N GLY A 237 -12.61 11.33 9.74
CA GLY A 237 -12.79 10.16 8.89
C GLY A 237 -13.83 9.19 9.46
N ARG A 238 -13.85 8.98 10.78
CA ARG A 238 -14.86 8.14 11.43
C ARG A 238 -16.30 8.58 11.16
N PHE A 239 -16.55 9.89 11.07
CA PHE A 239 -17.89 10.44 10.85
C PHE A 239 -18.25 10.53 9.37
N ILE A 240 -17.25 10.66 8.49
CA ILE A 240 -17.46 10.74 7.04
C ILE A 240 -17.63 9.34 6.44
N ILE A 241 -16.79 8.38 6.84
CA ILE A 241 -16.78 7.02 6.32
C ILE A 241 -18.02 6.26 6.82
N VAL A 242 -18.65 5.54 5.89
CA VAL A 242 -19.75 4.62 6.20
C VAL A 242 -19.24 3.21 5.91
N ASP A 243 -19.34 2.31 6.88
CA ASP A 243 -18.76 0.95 6.83
C ASP A 243 -19.26 0.15 5.63
N PHE A 244 -20.59 0.07 5.49
CA PHE A 244 -21.24 -0.73 4.47
C PHE A 244 -22.41 0.03 3.83
N PRO A 245 -22.74 -0.23 2.56
CA PRO A 245 -23.93 0.33 1.91
C PRO A 245 -25.23 0.07 2.69
N THR A 246 -25.30 -1.06 3.40
CA THR A 246 -26.43 -1.44 4.27
C THR A 246 -26.63 -0.47 5.44
N GLN A 247 -25.59 0.23 5.87
CA GLN A 247 -25.64 1.20 6.97
C GLN A 247 -25.78 2.65 6.49
N ALA A 248 -25.96 2.87 5.18
CA ALA A 248 -25.98 4.19 4.54
C ALA A 248 -27.27 5.01 4.74
N ASN A 249 -28.08 4.70 5.77
CA ASN A 249 -29.42 5.27 5.98
C ASN A 249 -29.42 6.80 6.18
N LYS A 250 -28.32 7.36 6.70
CA LYS A 250 -28.17 8.82 6.91
C LYS A 250 -27.67 9.56 5.66
N PHE A 251 -27.28 8.84 4.61
CA PHE A 251 -26.58 9.41 3.46
C PHE A 251 -27.29 9.15 2.13
N LEU A 252 -27.89 7.96 1.97
CA LEU A 252 -28.63 7.57 0.79
C LEU A 252 -30.11 7.43 1.14
N SER A 253 -30.96 7.89 0.23
CA SER A 253 -32.39 7.59 0.30
C SER A 253 -32.64 6.07 0.13
N PRO A 254 -33.78 5.54 0.61
CA PRO A 254 -34.11 4.12 0.44
C PRO A 254 -33.96 3.58 -1.00
N PRO A 255 -34.44 4.27 -2.06
CA PRO A 255 -34.25 3.79 -3.44
C PRO A 255 -32.78 3.85 -3.89
N GLU A 256 -32.02 4.89 -3.51
CA GLU A 256 -30.58 4.99 -3.82
C GLU A 256 -29.78 3.86 -3.13
N LYS A 257 -30.11 3.54 -1.88
CA LYS A 257 -29.49 2.47 -1.11
C LYS A 257 -29.77 1.10 -1.74
N ALA A 258 -31.04 0.83 -2.07
CA ALA A 258 -31.44 -0.41 -2.73
C ALA A 258 -30.72 -0.58 -4.08
N PHE A 259 -30.60 0.49 -4.87
CA PHE A 259 -29.83 0.46 -6.12
C PHE A 259 -28.35 0.09 -5.91
N VAL A 260 -27.68 0.70 -4.94
CA VAL A 260 -26.25 0.40 -4.67
C VAL A 260 -26.08 -1.05 -4.23
N ILE A 261 -26.92 -1.54 -3.32
CA ILE A 261 -26.86 -2.92 -2.82
C ILE A 261 -27.15 -3.92 -3.94
N ASN A 262 -28.24 -3.73 -4.69
CA ASN A 262 -28.62 -4.63 -5.78
C ASN A 262 -27.55 -4.69 -6.86
N ARG A 263 -26.90 -3.56 -7.17
CA ARG A 263 -25.79 -3.52 -8.12
C ARG A 263 -24.57 -4.30 -7.66
N ILE A 264 -24.20 -4.17 -6.38
CA ILE A 264 -23.07 -4.89 -5.80
C ILE A 264 -23.39 -6.39 -5.72
N ASN A 265 -24.60 -6.74 -5.29
CA ASN A 265 -25.04 -8.14 -5.20
C ASN A 265 -25.15 -8.78 -6.58
N ALA A 266 -25.61 -8.07 -7.61
CA ALA A 266 -25.62 -8.57 -8.98
C ALA A 266 -24.19 -8.84 -9.51
N ASP A 267 -23.23 -7.96 -9.20
CA ASP A 267 -21.82 -8.17 -9.59
C ASP A 267 -21.13 -9.28 -8.78
N ARG A 268 -21.60 -9.55 -7.55
CA ARG A 268 -21.11 -10.64 -6.68
C ARG A 268 -21.77 -11.99 -6.98
N GLY A 269 -23.06 -12.02 -7.31
CA GLY A 269 -23.80 -13.25 -7.65
C GLY A 269 -23.31 -13.92 -8.94
N ASP A 270 -22.64 -13.15 -9.81
CA ASP A 270 -21.95 -13.66 -11.01
C ASP A 270 -20.54 -14.24 -10.72
N ALA A 271 -20.06 -14.16 -9.48
CA ALA A 271 -18.76 -14.72 -9.10
C ALA A 271 -18.96 -16.11 -8.48
N GLU A 272 -18.32 -17.14 -9.03
CA GLU A 272 -18.10 -18.37 -8.30
C GLU A 272 -17.26 -18.03 -7.05
N GLU A 273 -17.92 -17.93 -5.89
CA GLU A 273 -17.26 -17.71 -4.61
C GLU A 273 -16.43 -18.95 -4.25
N ASP A 274 -15.13 -18.85 -4.49
CA ASP A 274 -14.19 -19.88 -4.07
C ASP A 274 -13.77 -19.60 -2.61
N ASP A 275 -14.31 -20.39 -1.67
CA ASP A 275 -13.99 -20.25 -0.24
C ASP A 275 -12.48 -20.26 0.00
N ILE A 276 -12.01 -19.35 0.86
CA ILE A 276 -10.61 -19.29 1.25
C ILE A 276 -10.34 -20.38 2.30
N THR A 277 -10.01 -21.59 1.84
CA THR A 277 -9.57 -22.68 2.71
C THR A 277 -8.05 -22.74 2.81
N ALA A 278 -7.52 -23.21 3.94
CA ALA A 278 -6.08 -23.37 4.15
C ALA A 278 -5.43 -24.24 3.05
N ALA A 279 -6.12 -25.30 2.60
CA ALA A 279 -5.67 -26.15 1.50
C ALA A 279 -5.52 -25.39 0.17
N LYS A 280 -6.48 -24.52 -0.17
CA LYS A 280 -6.41 -23.67 -1.38
C LYS A 280 -5.29 -22.63 -1.25
N ILE A 281 -5.12 -22.01 -0.08
CA ILE A 281 -3.99 -21.10 0.17
C ILE A 281 -2.65 -21.81 -0.10
N LEU A 282 -2.44 -23.00 0.49
CA LEU A 282 -1.21 -23.77 0.28
C LEU A 282 -1.03 -24.17 -1.19
N ARG A 283 -2.10 -24.46 -1.92
CA ARG A 283 -2.05 -24.74 -3.36
C ARG A 283 -1.64 -23.50 -4.15
N HIS A 284 -2.21 -22.34 -3.85
CA HIS A 284 -1.89 -21.08 -4.53
C HIS A 284 -0.46 -20.63 -4.27
N LEU A 285 0.05 -20.82 -3.05
CA LEU A 285 1.43 -20.52 -2.69
C LEU A 285 2.47 -21.36 -3.46
N LYS A 286 2.08 -22.46 -4.11
CA LYS A 286 2.98 -23.23 -5.00
C LYS A 286 3.14 -22.60 -6.37
N ASP A 287 2.33 -21.60 -6.73
CA ASP A 287 2.45 -20.91 -8.01
C ASP A 287 3.62 -19.91 -7.98
N TRP A 288 4.67 -20.25 -8.73
CA TRP A 288 5.92 -19.49 -8.77
C TRP A 288 5.72 -18.03 -9.22
N ARG A 289 4.67 -17.72 -10.00
CA ARG A 289 4.41 -16.37 -10.51
C ARG A 289 4.13 -15.36 -9.40
N LEU A 290 3.55 -15.81 -8.28
CA LEU A 290 3.28 -14.97 -7.11
C LEU A 290 4.57 -14.36 -6.57
N TYR A 291 5.65 -15.15 -6.55
CA TYR A 291 6.96 -14.69 -6.08
C TYR A 291 7.64 -13.75 -7.08
N CYS A 292 7.39 -13.87 -8.38
CA CYS A 292 7.86 -12.92 -9.37
C CYS A 292 7.24 -11.53 -9.16
N TRP A 293 5.91 -11.45 -8.97
CA TRP A 293 5.25 -10.18 -8.67
C TRP A 293 5.67 -9.63 -7.30
N ALA A 294 5.84 -10.48 -6.29
CA ALA A 294 6.34 -10.06 -4.98
C ALA A 294 7.77 -9.52 -5.02
N PHE A 295 8.66 -10.16 -5.79
CA PHE A 295 10.01 -9.66 -6.00
C PHE A 295 10.00 -8.32 -6.75
N ASN A 296 9.16 -8.17 -7.77
CA ASN A 296 9.01 -6.91 -8.48
C ASN A 296 8.43 -5.81 -7.56
N MET A 297 7.55 -6.16 -6.62
CA MET A 297 7.09 -5.26 -5.57
C MET A 297 8.24 -4.79 -4.68
N MET A 298 9.04 -5.73 -4.19
CA MET A 298 10.24 -5.46 -3.39
C MET A 298 11.21 -4.53 -4.11
N ALA A 299 11.51 -4.82 -5.38
CA ALA A 299 12.40 -4.01 -6.23
C ALA A 299 11.82 -2.62 -6.55
N SER A 300 10.51 -2.44 -6.45
CA SER A 300 9.84 -1.15 -6.66
C SER A 300 9.82 -0.31 -5.38
N THR A 301 9.67 -0.94 -4.21
CA THR A 301 9.55 -0.20 -2.95
C THR A 301 10.89 0.13 -2.32
N LEU A 302 11.91 -0.72 -2.53
CA LEU A 302 13.29 -0.50 -2.07
C LEU A 302 13.83 0.89 -2.46
N PRO A 303 13.92 1.25 -3.76
CA PRO A 303 14.37 2.58 -4.16
C PRO A 303 13.44 3.69 -3.63
N GLY A 304 12.15 3.42 -3.46
CA GLY A 304 11.17 4.40 -2.98
C GLY A 304 11.47 4.83 -1.55
N TYR A 305 11.72 3.86 -0.68
CA TYR A 305 12.12 4.11 0.69
C TYR A 305 13.54 4.67 0.77
N ALA A 306 14.46 4.20 -0.07
CA ALA A 306 15.82 4.74 -0.12
C ALA A 306 15.83 6.25 -0.45
N TYR A 307 15.14 6.67 -1.50
CA TYR A 307 15.01 8.09 -1.81
C TYR A 307 14.32 8.86 -0.69
N SER A 308 13.24 8.33 -0.13
CA SER A 308 12.48 9.04 0.92
C SER A 308 13.30 9.29 2.19
N TYR A 309 14.11 8.32 2.63
CA TYR A 309 14.88 8.44 3.86
C TYR A 309 16.23 9.11 3.68
N PHE A 310 16.89 8.92 2.53
CA PHE A 310 18.29 9.28 2.34
C PHE A 310 18.51 10.43 1.35
N LEU A 311 17.56 10.76 0.47
CA LEU A 311 17.72 11.90 -0.45
C LEU A 311 17.95 13.24 0.28
N PRO A 312 17.19 13.59 1.33
CA PRO A 312 17.45 14.83 2.07
C PRO A 312 18.88 14.89 2.63
N ILE A 313 19.40 13.75 3.06
CA ILE A 313 20.77 13.60 3.59
C ILE A 313 21.79 13.77 2.47
N ILE A 314 21.57 13.13 1.32
CA ILE A 314 22.45 13.25 0.14
C ILE A 314 22.48 14.71 -0.36
N LEU A 315 21.35 15.42 -0.33
CA LEU A 315 21.28 16.83 -0.70
C LEU A 315 22.06 17.70 0.28
N ARG A 316 21.89 17.51 1.61
CA ARG A 316 22.61 18.30 2.62
C ARG A 316 24.10 17.96 2.65
N ASP A 317 24.41 16.71 3.01
CA ASP A 317 25.77 16.28 3.34
C ASP A 317 26.58 15.92 2.09
N GLY A 318 25.91 15.43 1.05
CA GLY A 318 26.55 15.03 -0.20
C GLY A 318 26.73 16.17 -1.21
N MET A 319 25.76 17.08 -1.33
CA MET A 319 25.77 18.17 -2.33
C MET A 319 26.06 19.55 -1.71
N GLY A 320 26.12 19.67 -0.39
CA GLY A 320 26.46 20.91 0.31
C GLY A 320 25.32 21.92 0.40
N TYR A 321 24.07 21.50 0.20
CA TYR A 321 22.90 22.36 0.41
C TYR A 321 22.63 22.55 1.90
N SER A 322 22.06 23.70 2.27
CA SER A 322 21.56 23.90 3.65
C SER A 322 20.40 22.95 3.97
N SER A 323 20.12 22.69 5.26
CA SER A 323 18.97 21.86 5.67
C SER A 323 17.65 22.32 5.05
N THR A 324 17.42 23.64 4.99
CA THR A 324 16.28 24.26 4.33
C THR A 324 16.21 23.93 2.84
N GLN A 325 17.32 24.13 2.13
CA GLN A 325 17.40 23.84 0.70
C GLN A 325 17.22 22.34 0.42
N ALA A 326 17.80 21.46 1.24
CA ALA A 326 17.69 20.02 1.07
C ALA A 326 16.22 19.54 1.18
N GLN A 327 15.45 20.07 2.15
CA GLN A 327 14.03 19.77 2.28
C GLN A 327 13.23 20.30 1.07
N LEU A 328 13.44 21.55 0.67
CA LEU A 328 12.74 22.15 -0.47
C LEU A 328 13.07 21.46 -1.81
N LEU A 329 14.33 21.09 -2.03
CA LEU A 329 14.79 20.38 -3.23
C LEU A 329 14.34 18.91 -3.26
N SER A 330 13.86 18.34 -2.15
CA SER A 330 13.32 16.98 -2.14
C SER A 330 11.93 16.88 -2.78
N ALA A 331 11.16 17.98 -2.85
CA ALA A 331 9.79 17.96 -3.36
C ALA A 331 9.67 17.92 -4.91
N PRO A 332 10.42 18.72 -5.70
CA PRO A 332 10.22 18.82 -7.15
C PRO A 332 10.27 17.49 -7.94
N PRO A 333 11.16 16.51 -7.63
CA PRO A 333 11.16 15.22 -8.31
C PRO A 333 9.81 14.47 -8.27
N TYR A 334 9.01 14.66 -7.22
CA TYR A 334 7.70 14.01 -7.09
C TYR A 334 6.64 14.57 -8.06
N VAL A 335 6.80 15.81 -8.54
CA VAL A 335 5.92 16.38 -9.57
C VAL A 335 6.09 15.62 -10.89
N LEU A 336 7.35 15.38 -11.29
CA LEU A 336 7.65 14.54 -12.44
C LEU A 336 7.11 13.12 -12.23
N ALA A 337 7.23 12.59 -11.02
CA ALA A 337 6.75 11.26 -10.69
C ALA A 337 5.23 11.12 -10.83
N ALA A 338 4.46 12.14 -10.45
CA ALA A 338 3.01 12.15 -10.66
C ALA A 338 2.65 12.14 -12.15
N ILE A 339 3.33 12.96 -12.96
CA ILE A 339 3.12 13.02 -14.42
C ILE A 339 3.43 11.67 -15.07
N MET A 340 4.61 11.11 -14.79
CA MET A 340 5.04 9.83 -15.37
C MET A 340 4.16 8.67 -14.91
N THR A 341 3.72 8.66 -13.66
CA THR A 341 2.78 7.63 -13.16
C THR A 341 1.47 7.64 -13.94
N TYR A 342 0.91 8.82 -14.20
CA TYR A 342 -0.32 8.94 -14.99
C TYR A 342 -0.11 8.51 -16.45
N VAL A 343 0.94 9.03 -17.10
CA VAL A 343 1.24 8.75 -18.52
C VAL A 343 1.47 7.24 -18.73
N SER A 344 2.25 6.61 -17.86
CA SER A 344 2.56 5.18 -17.95
C SER A 344 1.38 4.28 -17.64
N GLY A 345 0.49 4.70 -16.72
CA GLY A 345 -0.79 4.04 -16.49
C GLY A 345 -1.67 4.06 -17.74
N TRP A 346 -1.84 5.24 -18.34
CA TRP A 346 -2.58 5.40 -19.59
C TRP A 346 -1.97 4.59 -20.74
N LEU A 347 -0.64 4.58 -20.85
CA LEU A 347 0.08 3.81 -21.85
C LEU A 347 -0.16 2.31 -21.67
N GLY A 348 -0.08 1.83 -20.43
CA GLY A 348 -0.31 0.42 -20.11
C GLY A 348 -1.73 -0.03 -20.38
N ASP A 349 -2.72 0.84 -20.16
CA ASP A 349 -4.12 0.57 -20.50
C ASP A 349 -4.35 0.57 -22.01
N ARG A 350 -3.79 1.55 -22.72
CA ARG A 350 -3.97 1.71 -24.18
C ARG A 350 -3.35 0.56 -24.96
N TYR A 351 -2.14 0.16 -24.60
CA TYR A 351 -1.40 -0.88 -25.32
C TYR A 351 -1.58 -2.28 -24.72
N LYS A 352 -2.28 -2.40 -23.58
CA LYS A 352 -2.44 -3.66 -22.83
C LYS A 352 -1.09 -4.33 -22.53
N LEU A 353 -0.10 -3.52 -22.18
CA LEU A 353 1.26 -3.92 -21.83
C LEU A 353 1.59 -3.37 -20.43
N ARG A 354 2.16 -4.20 -19.57
CA ARG A 354 2.52 -3.88 -18.19
C ARG A 354 3.98 -4.18 -17.94
N GLY A 355 4.43 -5.42 -18.17
CA GLY A 355 5.80 -5.86 -17.91
C GLY A 355 6.84 -4.95 -18.57
N PRO A 356 6.77 -4.66 -19.88
CA PRO A 356 7.76 -3.81 -20.55
C PRO A 356 7.82 -2.39 -19.98
N ILE A 357 6.67 -1.82 -19.60
CA ILE A 357 6.61 -0.47 -19.03
C ILE A 357 7.29 -0.45 -17.66
N ILE A 358 7.01 -1.45 -16.81
CA ILE A 358 7.64 -1.58 -15.49
C ILE A 358 9.15 -1.78 -15.65
N ALA A 359 9.60 -2.61 -16.59
CA ALA A 359 11.01 -2.84 -16.84
C ALA A 359 11.76 -1.56 -17.24
N VAL A 360 11.17 -0.74 -18.13
CA VAL A 360 11.73 0.57 -18.51
C VAL A 360 11.82 1.50 -17.30
N HIS A 361 10.77 1.55 -16.47
CA HIS A 361 10.75 2.42 -15.28
C HIS A 361 11.80 1.98 -14.25
N GLN A 362 11.96 0.67 -14.04
CA GLN A 362 13.01 0.10 -13.18
C GLN A 362 14.41 0.44 -13.72
N ALA A 363 14.62 0.36 -15.04
CA ALA A 363 15.91 0.71 -15.65
C ALA A 363 16.24 2.20 -15.48
N LEU A 364 15.28 3.09 -15.74
CA LEU A 364 15.46 4.53 -15.57
C LEU A 364 15.66 4.91 -14.11
N THR A 365 14.98 4.22 -13.18
CA THR A 365 15.20 4.40 -11.74
C THR A 365 16.64 4.02 -11.35
N ALA A 366 17.10 2.86 -11.80
CA ALA A 366 18.45 2.36 -11.50
C ALA A 366 19.54 3.29 -12.07
N VAL A 367 19.37 3.76 -13.31
CA VAL A 367 20.27 4.74 -13.94
C VAL A 367 20.23 6.08 -13.19
N GLY A 368 19.03 6.58 -12.85
CA GLY A 368 18.86 7.80 -12.08
C GLY A 368 19.59 7.77 -10.75
N MET A 369 19.49 6.65 -10.03
CA MET A 369 20.17 6.44 -8.76
C MET A 369 21.71 6.46 -8.89
N LEU A 370 22.25 5.82 -9.92
CA LEU A 370 23.70 5.88 -10.20
C LEU A 370 24.15 7.31 -10.53
N ILE A 371 23.36 8.07 -11.29
CA ILE A 371 23.66 9.47 -11.60
C ILE A 371 23.63 10.33 -10.32
N THR A 372 22.64 10.12 -9.44
CA THR A 372 22.57 10.81 -8.13
C THR A 372 23.79 10.53 -7.26
N ALA A 373 24.27 9.28 -7.29
CA ALA A 373 25.40 8.81 -6.49
C ALA A 373 26.74 9.34 -7.01
N TYR A 374 27.01 9.16 -8.30
CA TYR A 374 28.33 9.28 -8.91
C TYR A 374 28.50 10.50 -9.83
N GLY A 375 27.45 11.31 -10.02
CA GLY A 375 27.53 12.54 -10.79
C GLY A 375 28.56 13.50 -10.19
N LYS A 376 29.48 14.02 -11.02
CA LYS A 376 30.52 14.97 -10.56
C LYS A 376 29.96 16.34 -10.20
N ALA A 377 28.97 16.81 -10.96
CA ALA A 377 28.33 18.10 -10.74
C ALA A 377 27.02 17.92 -9.95
N ASN A 378 26.73 18.81 -9.01
CA ASN A 378 25.47 18.80 -8.25
C ASN A 378 24.23 18.82 -9.16
N GLY A 379 24.28 19.58 -10.27
CA GLY A 379 23.21 19.58 -11.26
C GLY A 379 22.96 18.21 -11.90
N ALA A 380 24.02 17.44 -12.18
CA ALA A 380 23.88 16.08 -12.70
C ALA A 380 23.29 15.14 -11.63
N ARG A 381 23.76 15.23 -10.38
CA ARG A 381 23.24 14.41 -9.28
C ARG A 381 21.76 14.67 -9.02
N TYR A 382 21.36 15.94 -9.07
CA TYR A 382 19.97 16.35 -8.92
C TYR A 382 19.10 15.91 -10.11
N PHE A 383 19.61 15.99 -11.34
CA PHE A 383 18.95 15.39 -12.51
C PHE A 383 18.76 13.88 -12.34
N GLY A 384 19.75 13.18 -11.79
CA GLY A 384 19.63 11.77 -11.42
C GLY A 384 18.48 11.52 -10.44
N ALA A 385 18.26 12.41 -9.48
CA ALA A 385 17.18 12.27 -8.50
C ALA A 385 15.80 12.47 -9.16
N PHE A 386 15.69 13.40 -10.12
CA PHE A 386 14.51 13.56 -10.96
C PHE A 386 14.22 12.31 -11.79
N LEU A 387 15.25 11.75 -12.45
CA LEU A 387 15.10 10.55 -13.26
C LEU A 387 14.72 9.33 -12.38
N GLY A 388 15.37 9.20 -11.23
CA GLY A 388 15.14 8.16 -10.25
C GLY A 388 13.71 8.16 -9.73
N ILE A 389 13.32 9.22 -9.02
CA ILE A 389 12.01 9.35 -8.39
C ILE A 389 10.90 9.45 -9.43
N GLY A 390 11.16 10.14 -10.55
CA GLY A 390 10.20 10.37 -11.62
C GLY A 390 9.65 9.07 -12.21
N PHE A 391 10.52 8.09 -12.46
CA PHE A 391 10.10 6.81 -13.04
C PHE A 391 9.78 5.73 -12.00
N LEU A 392 10.06 5.99 -10.73
CA LEU A 392 9.86 5.01 -9.67
C LEU A 392 8.39 4.83 -9.25
N GLN A 393 7.64 5.93 -9.15
CA GLN A 393 6.29 5.91 -8.53
C GLN A 393 5.25 5.10 -9.32
N PHE A 394 5.46 4.89 -10.63
CA PHE A 394 4.62 4.02 -11.44
C PHE A 394 4.81 2.53 -11.12
N CYS A 395 6.01 2.11 -10.72
CA CYS A 395 6.33 0.69 -10.59
C CYS A 395 5.40 -0.02 -9.59
N VAL A 396 5.00 0.66 -8.51
CA VAL A 396 4.11 0.08 -7.50
C VAL A 396 2.71 -0.23 -8.05
N PRO A 397 1.92 0.77 -8.50
CA PRO A 397 0.62 0.50 -9.11
C PRO A 397 0.73 -0.36 -10.40
N GLY A 398 1.84 -0.26 -11.14
CA GLY A 398 2.12 -1.07 -12.32
C GLY A 398 2.18 -2.56 -12.00
N VAL A 399 2.96 -2.96 -10.99
CA VAL A 399 3.07 -4.38 -10.57
C VAL A 399 1.76 -4.92 -10.00
N LEU A 400 1.05 -4.13 -9.19
CA LEU A 400 -0.27 -4.52 -8.67
C LEU A 400 -1.26 -4.78 -9.81
N THR A 401 -1.25 -3.92 -10.83
CA THR A 401 -2.10 -4.10 -12.02
C THR A 401 -1.64 -5.29 -12.87
N PHE A 402 -0.34 -5.49 -13.02
CA PHE A 402 0.22 -6.62 -13.76
C PHE A 402 -0.16 -7.96 -13.13
N GLN A 403 -0.14 -8.04 -11.80
CA GLN A 403 -0.62 -9.18 -11.04
C GLN A 403 -2.13 -9.37 -11.21
N ALA A 404 -2.93 -8.32 -10.97
CA ALA A 404 -4.39 -8.40 -10.97
C ALA A 404 -4.94 -8.86 -12.34
N ASN A 405 -4.34 -8.41 -13.44
CA ASN A 405 -4.77 -8.78 -14.79
C ASN A 405 -4.45 -10.24 -15.16
N ASN A 406 -3.54 -10.88 -14.43
CA ASN A 406 -3.06 -12.23 -14.74
C ASN A 406 -3.58 -13.30 -13.75
N ILE A 407 -4.49 -12.93 -12.85
CA ILE A 407 -5.11 -13.82 -11.86
C ILE A 407 -6.63 -13.73 -11.93
N THR A 408 -7.25 -14.86 -12.23
CA THR A 408 -8.70 -14.99 -12.43
C THR A 408 -9.43 -15.44 -11.16
N SER A 409 -8.86 -16.39 -10.40
CA SER A 409 -9.43 -16.90 -9.14
C SER A 409 -9.43 -15.86 -8.02
N HIS A 410 -10.55 -15.76 -7.29
CA HIS A 410 -10.72 -14.86 -6.14
C HIS A 410 -9.77 -15.21 -4.98
N SER A 411 -9.77 -16.47 -4.54
CA SER A 411 -8.88 -16.96 -3.46
C SER A 411 -7.41 -16.79 -3.82
N LYS A 412 -7.04 -17.04 -5.09
CA LYS A 412 -5.68 -16.82 -5.60
C LYS A 412 -5.30 -15.34 -5.62
N ARG A 413 -6.23 -14.45 -5.98
CA ARG A 413 -6.00 -13.00 -5.98
C ARG A 413 -5.70 -12.48 -4.58
N ALA A 414 -6.44 -12.94 -3.57
CA ALA A 414 -6.20 -12.58 -2.17
C ALA A 414 -4.79 -13.01 -1.71
N VAL A 415 -4.41 -14.26 -1.95
CA VAL A 415 -3.07 -14.78 -1.62
C VAL A 415 -1.99 -13.99 -2.36
N ALA A 416 -2.20 -13.73 -3.65
CA ALA A 416 -1.23 -13.03 -4.46
C ALA A 416 -1.01 -11.58 -3.99
N SER A 417 -2.08 -10.85 -3.67
CA SER A 417 -1.99 -9.49 -3.13
C SER A 417 -1.24 -9.46 -1.80
N ALA A 418 -1.50 -10.42 -0.91
CA ALA A 418 -0.77 -10.54 0.36
C ALA A 418 0.73 -10.81 0.14
N THR A 419 1.10 -11.75 -0.74
CA THR A 419 2.51 -12.02 -1.05
C THR A 419 3.21 -10.80 -1.65
N CYS A 420 2.52 -10.02 -2.49
CA CYS A 420 3.03 -8.78 -3.05
C CYS A 420 3.35 -7.72 -1.97
N LEU A 421 2.44 -7.54 -1.02
CA LEU A 421 2.61 -6.59 0.08
C LEU A 421 3.75 -7.00 1.03
N ILE A 422 3.91 -8.30 1.30
CA ILE A 422 5.08 -8.84 2.01
C ILE A 422 6.37 -8.45 1.26
N GLY A 423 6.39 -8.59 -0.07
CA GLY A 423 7.49 -8.13 -0.92
C GLY A 423 7.80 -6.64 -0.72
N SER A 424 6.77 -5.80 -0.65
CA SER A 424 6.93 -4.37 -0.38
C SER A 424 7.64 -4.09 0.96
N GLY A 425 7.22 -4.79 2.02
CA GLY A 425 7.81 -4.68 3.35
C GLY A 425 9.27 -5.16 3.41
N ILE A 426 9.59 -6.27 2.74
CA ILE A 426 10.98 -6.73 2.59
C ILE A 426 11.83 -5.65 1.90
N GLY A 427 11.30 -4.98 0.87
CA GLY A 427 11.99 -3.88 0.20
C GLY A 427 12.30 -2.72 1.16
N GLY A 428 11.41 -2.42 2.10
CA GLY A 428 11.65 -1.45 3.17
C GLY A 428 12.72 -1.87 4.17
N ILE A 429 12.75 -3.16 4.55
CA ILE A 429 13.80 -3.73 5.42
C ILE A 429 15.17 -3.59 4.74
N ILE A 430 15.27 -3.99 3.46
CA ILE A 430 16.52 -3.86 2.68
C ILE A 430 16.92 -2.39 2.54
N ALA A 431 15.97 -1.47 2.33
CA ALA A 431 16.26 -0.04 2.26
C ALA A 431 16.89 0.47 3.56
N GLY A 432 16.35 0.04 4.72
CA GLY A 432 16.88 0.42 6.03
C GLY A 432 18.27 -0.14 6.31
N THR A 433 18.55 -1.38 5.91
CA THR A 433 19.80 -2.09 6.24
C THR A 433 20.92 -1.87 5.22
N ALA A 434 20.61 -1.77 3.93
CA ALA A 434 21.61 -1.60 2.87
C ALA A 434 22.17 -0.17 2.82
N TYR A 435 21.37 0.83 3.16
CA TYR A 435 21.82 2.23 3.27
C TYR A 435 22.38 2.51 4.67
N MET A 436 23.59 2.02 4.89
CA MET A 436 24.26 2.09 6.18
C MET A 436 24.67 3.53 6.51
N SER A 437 24.42 3.96 7.75
CA SER A 437 24.85 5.27 8.24
C SER A 437 26.37 5.47 8.18
N ALA A 438 27.15 4.38 8.29
CA ALA A 438 28.61 4.40 8.17
C ALA A 438 29.12 4.81 6.77
N GLU A 439 28.30 4.64 5.73
CA GLU A 439 28.63 5.01 4.34
C GLU A 439 28.07 6.39 3.95
N SER A 440 27.45 7.10 4.90
CA SER A 440 26.94 8.45 4.64
C SER A 440 28.08 9.40 4.22
N PRO A 441 27.87 10.26 3.21
CA PRO A 441 26.64 10.49 2.43
C PRO A 441 26.57 9.71 1.11
N HIS A 442 27.52 8.81 0.83
CA HIS A 442 27.65 8.15 -0.47
C HIS A 442 26.83 6.87 -0.60
N TYR A 443 26.54 6.19 0.52
CA TYR A 443 25.68 4.99 0.59
C TYR A 443 25.95 3.95 -0.51
N THR A 444 27.23 3.67 -0.76
CA THR A 444 27.68 2.85 -1.89
C THR A 444 27.06 1.46 -1.90
N THR A 445 26.99 0.80 -0.74
CA THR A 445 26.40 -0.54 -0.64
C THR A 445 24.90 -0.49 -0.93
N GLY A 446 24.19 0.50 -0.41
CA GLY A 446 22.76 0.69 -0.64
C GLY A 446 22.43 0.90 -2.12
N ILE A 447 23.24 1.72 -2.80
CA ILE A 447 23.06 2.06 -4.20
C ILE A 447 23.31 0.86 -5.12
N TRP A 448 24.41 0.13 -4.90
CA TRP A 448 24.68 -1.09 -5.68
C TRP A 448 23.69 -2.20 -5.38
N THR A 449 23.26 -2.37 -4.13
CA THR A 449 22.22 -3.34 -3.77
C THR A 449 20.91 -3.02 -4.51
N THR A 450 20.50 -1.75 -4.52
CA THR A 450 19.29 -1.30 -5.22
C THR A 450 19.42 -1.52 -6.72
N PHE A 451 20.56 -1.15 -7.32
CA PHE A 451 20.84 -1.38 -8.74
C PHE A 451 20.75 -2.86 -9.10
N SER A 452 21.42 -3.74 -8.35
CA SER A 452 21.40 -5.19 -8.59
C SER A 452 20.00 -5.76 -8.48
N ILE A 453 19.22 -5.38 -7.47
CA ILE A 453 17.83 -5.84 -7.30
C ILE A 453 16.94 -5.35 -8.45
N SER A 454 17.08 -4.10 -8.88
CA SER A 454 16.35 -3.58 -10.06
C SER A 454 16.71 -4.33 -11.33
N MET A 455 17.99 -4.68 -11.56
CA MET A 455 18.39 -5.47 -12.73
C MET A 455 17.83 -6.89 -12.70
N VAL A 456 17.84 -7.54 -11.53
CA VAL A 456 17.22 -8.86 -11.34
C VAL A 456 15.71 -8.77 -11.58
N SER A 457 15.04 -7.71 -11.11
CA SER A 457 13.62 -7.47 -11.36
C SER A 457 13.32 -7.35 -12.84
N ILE A 458 14.12 -6.60 -13.60
CA ILE A 458 13.99 -6.50 -15.07
C ILE A 458 14.13 -7.87 -15.72
N ALA A 459 15.13 -8.67 -15.32
CA ALA A 459 15.33 -10.01 -15.85
C ALA A 459 14.13 -10.94 -15.54
N ILE A 460 13.58 -10.86 -14.33
CA ILE A 460 12.38 -11.61 -13.92
C ILE A 460 11.16 -11.18 -14.73
N ILE A 461 10.96 -9.87 -14.96
CA ILE A 461 9.87 -9.35 -15.78
C ILE A 461 10.00 -9.90 -17.21
N ILE A 462 11.16 -9.77 -17.84
CA ILE A 462 11.39 -10.28 -19.20
C ILE A 462 11.13 -11.79 -19.27
N ALA A 463 11.62 -12.57 -18.30
CA ALA A 463 11.39 -14.01 -18.25
C ALA A 463 9.89 -14.36 -18.09
N THR A 464 9.19 -13.61 -17.23
CA THR A 464 7.75 -13.77 -17.01
C THR A 464 6.97 -13.43 -18.27
N ASP A 465 7.23 -12.28 -18.90
CA ASP A 465 6.56 -11.85 -20.13
C ASP A 465 6.79 -12.83 -21.27
N LEU A 466 8.01 -13.34 -21.44
CA LEU A 466 8.32 -14.37 -22.45
C LEU A 466 7.55 -15.66 -22.19
N TYR A 467 7.40 -16.07 -20.92
CA TYR A 467 6.59 -17.23 -20.55
C TYR A 467 5.11 -17.00 -20.85
N LEU A 468 4.55 -15.86 -20.44
CA LEU A 468 3.15 -15.50 -20.69
C LEU A 468 2.85 -15.36 -22.19
N TRP A 469 3.77 -14.78 -22.96
CA TRP A 469 3.67 -14.67 -24.41
C TRP A 469 3.67 -16.05 -25.09
N ARG A 470 4.53 -16.98 -24.66
CA ARG A 470 4.53 -18.36 -25.17
C ARG A 470 3.22 -19.08 -24.85
N LYS A 471 2.65 -18.88 -23.65
CA LYS A 471 1.35 -19.44 -23.26
C LYS A 471 0.21 -18.86 -24.09
N ASN A 472 0.18 -17.54 -24.31
CA ASN A 472 -0.78 -16.90 -25.20
C ASN A 472 -0.69 -17.45 -26.62
N LYS A 473 0.53 -17.59 -27.17
CA LYS A 473 0.73 -18.16 -28.51
C LYS A 473 0.25 -19.61 -28.61
N ALA A 474 0.45 -20.42 -27.57
CA ALA A 474 -0.05 -21.79 -27.51
C ALA A 474 -1.58 -21.86 -27.43
N ALA A 475 -2.21 -20.98 -26.65
CA ALA A 475 -3.66 -20.88 -26.55
C ALA A 475 -4.32 -20.45 -27.86
N VAL A 476 -3.75 -19.43 -28.54
CA VAL A 476 -4.21 -19.00 -29.88
C VAL A 476 -4.06 -20.14 -30.91
N ALA A 477 -3.03 -20.97 -30.78
CA ALA A 477 -2.82 -22.14 -31.64
C ALA A 477 -3.66 -23.37 -31.23
N GLY A 478 -4.57 -23.25 -30.26
CA GLY A 478 -5.45 -24.33 -29.79
C GLY A 478 -4.75 -25.43 -28.99
N ARG A 479 -3.52 -25.21 -28.51
CA ARG A 479 -2.70 -26.23 -27.81
C ARG A 479 -2.81 -26.18 -26.28
N GLY A 480 -3.81 -25.49 -25.76
CA GLY A 480 -4.07 -25.40 -24.31
C GLY A 480 -4.97 -24.24 -23.93
N VAL A 481 -5.44 -24.25 -22.69
CA VAL A 481 -6.32 -23.24 -22.11
C VAL A 481 -5.59 -22.51 -20.98
N ASN A 482 -5.57 -21.18 -21.00
CA ASN A 482 -4.92 -20.37 -19.97
C ASN A 482 -5.82 -20.24 -18.74
N GLU A 483 -5.29 -20.49 -17.54
CA GLU A 483 -6.05 -20.48 -16.26
C GLU A 483 -7.36 -21.31 -16.30
N GLY A 484 -7.48 -22.29 -17.21
CA GLY A 484 -8.69 -23.09 -17.38
C GLY A 484 -9.87 -22.37 -18.03
N ILE A 485 -9.69 -21.15 -18.56
CA ILE A 485 -10.73 -20.36 -19.21
C ILE A 485 -10.46 -20.24 -20.72
N ASP A 486 -11.43 -20.66 -21.53
CA ASP A 486 -11.31 -20.61 -22.99
C ASP A 486 -11.30 -19.16 -23.52
N GLY A 487 -10.47 -18.90 -24.52
CA GLY A 487 -10.27 -17.56 -25.09
C GLY A 487 -9.57 -16.53 -24.18
N TRP A 488 -9.25 -16.86 -22.93
CA TRP A 488 -8.58 -15.93 -22.01
C TRP A 488 -7.07 -15.84 -22.27
N MET A 489 -6.53 -14.62 -22.26
CA MET A 489 -5.13 -14.33 -22.58
C MET A 489 -4.47 -13.57 -21.43
N TYR A 490 -3.23 -13.93 -21.14
CA TYR A 490 -2.41 -13.18 -20.19
C TYR A 490 -2.09 -11.78 -20.73
N THR A 491 -2.02 -10.82 -19.82
CA THR A 491 -1.44 -9.50 -20.11
C THR A 491 0.07 -9.62 -19.98
N LEU A 492 0.80 -9.11 -20.97
CA LEU A 492 2.26 -9.01 -20.94
C LEU A 492 2.69 -7.79 -20.16
#